data_AF-A0A133KJ61-F1
#
_entry.id   AF-A0A133KJ61-F1
#
_cell.length_a   1.000
_cell.length_b   1.000
_cell.length_c   1.000
_cell.angle_alpha   90.00
_cell.angle_beta   90.00
_cell.angle_gamma   90.00
#
_symmetry.space_group_name_H-M   'P 1'
#
loop_
_entity.id
_entity.type
_entity.pdbx_description
1 polymer ?
#
loop_
_entity_poly.entity_id
_entity_poly.type
_entity_poly.pdbx_seq_one_letter_code
_entity_poly.pdbx_strand_id
1 'polypeptide(L)'
;MKTFGTAGEAFRPEEDEEWNLFLMQLRKEIRISTSCQAAQNTLKLNEAGRTITYEPYQNSLRRRVDGEGHQIVLQNVQSIQFAATGNGVKVAAVYPNGAERTAEMTFLSRHAVDPGQSEGVAR
;
A
#
# COMPACT_ATOMS: atom_id res chain seq x y z
N MET A 1 12.09 34.40 -27.52
CA MET A 1 12.55 33.67 -26.32
C MET A 1 11.31 33.02 -25.71
N LYS A 2 11.14 31.70 -25.85
CA LYS A 2 9.97 30.98 -25.32
C LYS A 2 10.34 30.49 -23.92
N THR A 3 9.63 30.98 -22.91
CA THR A 3 9.77 30.56 -21.52
C THR A 3 9.35 29.10 -21.39
N PHE A 4 10.25 28.26 -20.87
CA PHE A 4 9.92 26.90 -20.44
C PHE A 4 9.03 27.02 -19.20
N GLY A 5 7.72 26.78 -19.37
CA GLY A 5 6.79 26.63 -18.27
C GLY A 5 7.20 25.44 -17.41
N THR A 6 7.11 25.65 -16.10
CA THR A 6 7.42 24.75 -14.99
C THR A 6 7.17 23.26 -15.30
N ALA A 7 8.23 22.48 -15.41
CA ALA A 7 8.20 21.03 -15.66
C ALA A 7 7.65 20.17 -14.49
N GLY A 8 6.97 20.78 -13.50
CA GLY A 8 6.44 20.12 -12.31
C GLY A 8 4.92 19.84 -12.34
N GLU A 9 4.22 20.32 -13.37
CA GLU A 9 2.79 20.10 -13.60
C GLU A 9 2.51 19.02 -14.65
N ALA A 10 3.58 18.40 -15.18
CA ALA A 10 3.49 17.39 -16.22
C ALA A 10 3.14 16.02 -15.60
N PHE A 11 1.89 15.60 -15.84
CA PHE A 11 1.32 14.28 -15.51
C PHE A 11 1.23 13.97 -14.00
N ARG A 12 0.13 14.42 -13.38
CA ARG A 12 -0.37 13.80 -12.15
C ARG A 12 -1.47 12.82 -12.58
N PRO A 13 -1.33 11.51 -12.33
CA PRO A 13 -2.41 10.57 -12.59
C PRO A 13 -3.63 10.99 -11.77
N GLU A 14 -4.83 10.80 -12.32
CA GLU A 14 -6.05 10.98 -11.54
C GLU A 14 -6.06 9.99 -10.35
N GLU A 15 -6.80 10.28 -9.27
CA GLU A 15 -6.83 9.41 -8.07
C GLU A 15 -7.20 7.96 -8.42
N ASP A 16 -8.08 7.76 -9.42
CA ASP A 16 -8.45 6.43 -9.91
C ASP A 16 -7.30 5.73 -10.66
N GLU A 17 -6.46 6.47 -11.38
CA GLU A 17 -5.27 5.92 -12.03
C GLU A 17 -4.20 5.55 -11.01
N GLU A 18 -3.92 6.43 -10.03
CA GLU A 18 -2.99 6.13 -8.93
C GLU A 18 -3.44 4.89 -8.16
N TRP A 19 -4.74 4.81 -7.82
CA TRP A 19 -5.33 3.65 -7.16
C TRP A 19 -5.12 2.37 -7.96
N ASN A 20 -5.37 2.40 -9.27
CA ASN A 20 -5.19 1.22 -10.12
C ASN A 20 -3.72 0.81 -10.24
N LEU A 21 -2.79 1.76 -10.40
CA LEU A 21 -1.35 1.48 -10.46
C LEU A 21 -0.85 0.87 -9.14
N PHE A 22 -1.28 1.43 -8.01
CA PHE A 22 -1.03 0.89 -6.68
C PHE A 22 -1.52 -0.56 -6.57
N LEU A 23 -2.77 -0.85 -6.95
CA LEU A 23 -3.32 -2.21 -6.88
C LEU A 23 -2.58 -3.19 -7.79
N MET A 24 -2.17 -2.76 -9.00
CA MET A 24 -1.37 -3.59 -9.91
C MET A 24 -0.02 -3.95 -9.30
N GLN A 25 0.67 -2.97 -8.71
CA GLN A 25 1.95 -3.19 -8.04
C GLN A 25 1.78 -4.10 -6.83
N LEU A 26 0.82 -3.79 -5.96
CA LEU A 26 0.53 -4.59 -4.77
C LEU A 26 0.19 -6.05 -5.12
N ARG A 27 -0.55 -6.27 -6.21
CA ARG A 27 -0.93 -7.63 -6.67
C ARG A 27 0.28 -8.44 -7.07
N LYS A 28 1.22 -7.81 -7.76
CA LYS A 28 2.47 -8.46 -8.16
C LYS A 28 3.26 -8.89 -6.94
N GLU A 29 3.38 -7.99 -5.95
CA GLU A 29 4.17 -8.23 -4.74
C GLU A 29 3.55 -9.31 -3.85
N ILE A 30 2.24 -9.25 -3.63
CA ILE A 30 1.48 -10.30 -2.95
C ILE A 30 1.70 -11.67 -3.60
N ARG A 31 1.72 -11.72 -4.94
CA ARG A 31 1.88 -12.98 -5.70
C ARG A 31 3.26 -13.62 -5.55
N ILE A 32 4.30 -12.82 -5.31
CA ILE A 32 5.69 -13.28 -5.23
C ILE A 32 6.22 -13.30 -3.79
N SER A 33 5.52 -12.67 -2.85
CA SER A 33 5.87 -12.67 -1.44
C SER A 33 5.70 -14.05 -0.80
N THR A 34 6.60 -14.43 0.10
CA THR A 34 6.49 -15.65 0.90
C THR A 34 5.63 -15.47 2.15
N SER A 35 5.47 -14.23 2.63
CA SER A 35 4.57 -13.89 3.72
C SER A 35 3.99 -12.48 3.57
N CYS A 36 2.82 -12.29 4.20
CA CYS A 36 2.13 -11.03 4.29
C CYS A 36 1.66 -10.80 5.72
N GLN A 37 1.97 -9.62 6.25
CA GLN A 37 1.56 -9.16 7.57
C GLN A 37 0.86 -7.81 7.42
N ALA A 38 -0.44 -7.78 7.71
CA ALA A 38 -1.23 -6.55 7.72
C ALA A 38 -1.46 -6.10 9.16
N ALA A 39 -1.10 -4.86 9.48
CA ALA A 39 -1.24 -4.27 10.80
C ALA A 39 -1.80 -2.85 10.68
N GLN A 40 -3.12 -2.71 10.80
CA GLN A 40 -3.84 -1.43 10.71
C GLN A 40 -3.45 -0.63 9.46
N ASN A 41 -2.58 0.37 9.57
CA ASN A 41 -2.17 1.24 8.47
C ASN A 41 -0.91 0.78 7.73
N THR A 42 -0.29 -0.33 8.16
CA THR A 42 0.96 -0.84 7.62
C THR A 42 0.78 -2.23 7.01
N LEU A 43 1.37 -2.46 5.84
CA LEU A 43 1.45 -3.76 5.20
C LEU A 43 2.90 -4.13 4.96
N LYS A 44 3.32 -5.30 5.44
CA LYS A 44 4.65 -5.86 5.22
C LYS A 44 4.55 -7.13 4.40
N LEU A 45 5.35 -7.19 3.34
CA LEU A 45 5.49 -8.34 2.46
C LEU A 45 6.95 -8.78 2.47
N ASN A 46 7.22 -10.08 2.61
CA ASN A 46 8.58 -10.60 2.48
C ASN A 46 8.74 -11.26 1.11
N GLU A 47 9.73 -10.83 0.33
CA GLU A 47 10.03 -11.35 -1.01
C GLU A 47 11.52 -11.68 -1.09
N ALA A 48 11.85 -12.98 -1.19
CA ALA A 48 13.22 -13.45 -1.40
C ALA A 48 14.26 -12.84 -0.42
N GLY A 49 13.89 -12.72 0.86
CA GLY A 49 14.75 -12.16 1.91
C GLY A 49 14.70 -10.64 2.04
N ARG A 50 13.94 -9.94 1.18
CA ARG A 50 13.70 -8.50 1.27
C ARG A 50 12.34 -8.22 1.91
N THR A 51 12.25 -7.14 2.68
CA THR A 51 11.00 -6.69 3.29
C THR A 51 10.47 -5.46 2.55
N ILE A 52 9.33 -5.62 1.88
CA ILE A 52 8.59 -4.51 1.29
C ILE A 52 7.60 -3.99 2.33
N THR A 53 7.61 -2.69 2.58
CA THR A 53 6.71 -2.04 3.54
C THR A 53 5.90 -0.96 2.85
N TYR A 54 4.57 -1.03 2.99
CA TYR A 54 3.65 0.06 2.70
C TYR A 54 3.22 0.70 4.02
N GLU A 55 3.42 2.00 4.15
CA GLU A 55 3.11 2.73 5.39
C GLU A 55 2.73 4.19 5.09
N PRO A 56 1.94 4.85 5.95
CA PRO A 56 1.62 6.26 5.78
C PRO A 56 2.87 7.14 5.85
N TYR A 57 2.89 8.18 5.05
CA TYR A 57 3.91 9.22 5.08
C TYR A 57 3.26 10.56 4.73
N GLN A 58 3.11 11.42 5.73
CA GLN A 58 2.31 12.64 5.62
C GLN A 58 0.89 12.33 5.11
N ASN A 59 0.46 12.95 4.02
CA ASN A 59 -0.83 12.74 3.35
C ASN A 59 -0.75 11.72 2.20
N SER A 60 0.19 10.79 2.26
CA SER A 60 0.46 9.84 1.17
C SER A 60 0.68 8.44 1.72
N LEU A 61 0.50 7.43 0.88
CA LEU A 61 1.03 6.09 1.12
C LEU A 61 2.39 5.97 0.44
N ARG A 62 3.42 5.57 1.19
CA ARG A 62 4.74 5.25 0.63
C ARG A 62 5.02 3.77 0.66
N ARG A 63 5.87 3.34 -0.26
CA ARG A 63 6.48 2.02 -0.32
C ARG A 63 7.99 2.12 -0.10
N ARG A 64 8.54 1.17 0.65
CA ARG A 64 9.98 1.01 0.95
C ARG A 64 10.40 -0.44 0.76
N VAL A 65 11.67 -0.67 0.43
CA VAL A 65 12.29 -1.99 0.35
C VAL A 65 13.44 -2.02 1.33
N ASP A 66 13.44 -2.95 2.28
CA ASP A 66 14.46 -3.09 3.32
C ASP A 66 14.64 -1.83 4.19
N GLY A 67 13.56 -1.05 4.35
CA GLY A 67 13.63 0.25 5.01
C GLY A 67 14.35 1.32 4.19
N GLU A 68 14.76 1.03 2.97
CA GLU A 68 15.38 1.97 2.04
C GLU A 68 14.44 2.32 0.89
N GLY A 69 14.81 3.36 0.14
CA GLY A 69 14.00 3.91 -0.94
C GLY A 69 12.80 4.73 -0.45
N HIS A 70 12.17 5.40 -1.43
CA HIS A 70 10.98 6.21 -1.22
C HIS A 70 10.18 6.26 -2.52
N GLN A 71 9.11 5.46 -2.59
CA GLN A 71 8.14 5.55 -3.68
C GLN A 71 6.80 5.96 -3.10
N ILE A 72 6.30 7.15 -3.45
CA ILE A 72 4.91 7.50 -3.19
C ILE A 72 4.04 6.69 -4.16
N VAL A 73 3.10 5.92 -3.61
CA VAL A 73 2.23 5.02 -4.38
C VAL A 73 0.78 5.48 -4.40
N LEU A 74 0.37 6.30 -3.43
CA LEU A 74 -0.90 7.03 -3.43
C LEU A 74 -0.66 8.42 -2.82
N GLN A 75 -1.15 9.46 -3.47
CA GLN A 75 -1.12 10.83 -2.96
C GLN A 75 -2.48 11.23 -2.38
N ASN A 76 -2.49 12.29 -1.57
CA ASN A 76 -3.70 12.88 -0.98
C ASN A 76 -4.60 11.86 -0.27
N VAL A 77 -4.02 10.89 0.43
CA VAL A 77 -4.77 9.92 1.21
C VAL A 77 -4.95 10.46 2.62
N GLN A 78 -6.19 10.59 3.08
CA GLN A 78 -6.51 11.00 4.44
C GLN A 78 -6.26 9.85 5.43
N SER A 79 -6.65 8.62 5.06
CA SER A 79 -6.37 7.44 5.86
C SER A 79 -6.30 6.18 4.99
N ILE A 80 -5.54 5.19 5.45
CA ILE A 80 -5.47 3.87 4.83
C ILE A 80 -5.45 2.78 5.87
N GLN A 81 -6.13 1.68 5.55
CA GLN A 81 -6.19 0.48 6.38
C GLN A 81 -5.93 -0.77 5.54
N PHE A 82 -5.17 -1.68 6.13
CA PHE A 82 -4.87 -3.01 5.68
C PHE A 82 -5.39 -3.99 6.72
N ALA A 83 -6.12 -4.99 6.28
CA ALA A 83 -6.60 -6.07 7.11
C ALA A 83 -6.28 -7.41 6.45
N ALA A 84 -5.69 -8.33 7.22
CA ALA A 84 -5.60 -9.71 6.79
C ALA A 84 -7.02 -10.28 6.67
N THR A 85 -7.30 -10.97 5.57
CA THR A 85 -8.50 -11.78 5.41
C THR A 85 -8.10 -13.26 5.47
N GLY A 86 -9.07 -14.18 5.56
CA GLY A 86 -8.77 -15.60 5.74
C GLY A 86 -7.85 -16.22 4.68
N ASN A 87 -7.77 -15.61 3.50
CA ASN A 87 -6.88 -16.01 2.42
C ASN A 87 -6.32 -14.82 1.63
N GLY A 88 -6.22 -13.64 2.24
CA GLY A 88 -5.97 -12.41 1.48
C GLY A 88 -5.61 -11.20 2.32
N VAL A 89 -5.62 -10.05 1.66
CA VAL A 89 -5.56 -8.74 2.29
C VAL A 89 -6.65 -7.85 1.71
N LYS A 90 -7.33 -7.12 2.58
CA LYS A 90 -8.22 -6.04 2.23
C LYS A 90 -7.50 -4.71 2.44
N VAL A 91 -7.64 -3.81 1.48
CA VAL A 91 -7.16 -2.43 1.54
C VAL A 91 -8.36 -1.50 1.50
N ALA A 92 -8.36 -0.48 2.35
CA ALA A 92 -9.35 0.60 2.36
C ALA A 92 -8.64 1.95 2.46
N ALA A 93 -8.94 2.87 1.55
CA ALA A 93 -8.42 4.23 1.53
C ALA A 93 -9.57 5.24 1.59
N VAL A 94 -9.37 6.30 2.36
CA VAL A 94 -10.27 7.46 2.44
C VAL A 94 -9.51 8.69 1.98
N TYR A 95 -10.12 9.49 1.11
CA TYR A 95 -9.56 10.72 0.55
C TYR A 95 -10.18 11.97 1.23
N PRO A 96 -9.52 13.15 1.19
CA PRO A 96 -9.99 14.37 1.83
C PRO A 96 -11.40 14.84 1.43
N ASN A 97 -11.84 14.48 0.22
CA ASN A 97 -13.19 14.76 -0.28
C ASN A 97 -14.26 13.79 0.27
N GLY A 98 -13.87 12.84 1.13
CA GLY A 98 -14.74 11.79 1.66
C GLY A 98 -14.92 10.61 0.71
N ALA A 99 -14.27 10.59 -0.45
CA ALA A 99 -14.30 9.43 -1.34
C ALA A 99 -13.59 8.25 -0.67
N GLU A 100 -14.19 7.07 -0.81
CA GLU A 100 -13.63 5.82 -0.32
C GLU A 100 -13.28 4.91 -1.50
N ARG A 101 -12.19 4.16 -1.34
CA ARG A 101 -11.78 3.09 -2.25
C ARG A 101 -11.43 1.85 -1.44
N THR A 102 -11.93 0.70 -1.88
CA THR A 102 -11.59 -0.58 -1.25
C THR A 102 -11.22 -1.60 -2.30
N ALA A 103 -10.32 -2.50 -1.93
CA ALA A 103 -9.94 -3.64 -2.74
C ALA A 103 -9.65 -4.84 -1.84
N GLU A 104 -9.95 -6.04 -2.34
CA GLU A 104 -9.57 -7.28 -1.68
C GLU A 104 -8.77 -8.14 -2.65
N MET A 105 -7.72 -8.75 -2.12
CA MET A 105 -6.73 -9.48 -2.91
C MET A 105 -6.46 -10.81 -2.25
N THR A 106 -6.74 -11.89 -2.97
CA THR A 106 -6.57 -13.25 -2.48
C THR A 106 -5.15 -13.75 -2.77
N PHE A 107 -4.51 -14.38 -1.78
CA PHE A 107 -3.31 -15.17 -1.97
C PHE A 107 -3.65 -16.45 -2.73
N LEU A 108 -2.83 -16.82 -3.70
CA LEU A 108 -2.81 -18.20 -4.16
C LEU A 108 -2.32 -19.05 -2.98
N SER A 109 -2.87 -20.26 -2.81
CA SER A 109 -2.85 -21.15 -1.63
C SER A 109 -1.46 -21.58 -1.08
N ARG A 110 -0.39 -20.88 -1.44
CA ARG A 110 1.02 -21.13 -1.13
C ARG A 110 1.56 -20.23 -0.01
N HIS A 111 0.78 -19.28 0.51
CA HIS A 111 1.26 -18.27 1.46
C HIS A 111 0.48 -18.33 2.76
N ALA A 112 1.19 -18.50 3.88
CA ALA A 112 0.62 -18.34 5.20
C ALA A 112 0.44 -16.83 5.45
N VAL A 113 -0.82 -16.42 5.66
CA VAL A 113 -1.13 -15.09 6.17
C VAL A 113 -1.01 -15.18 7.68
N ASP A 114 -0.08 -14.42 8.25
CA ASP A 114 0.03 -14.29 9.70
C ASP A 114 -0.94 -13.17 10.12
N PRO A 115 -2.06 -13.49 10.79
CA PRO A 115 -2.94 -12.48 11.35
C PRO A 115 -2.15 -11.83 12.49
N GLY A 116 -1.47 -10.73 12.19
CA GLY A 116 -0.60 -10.02 13.12
C GLY A 116 -1.20 -10.01 14.51
N GLN A 117 -0.46 -10.55 15.48
CA GLN A 117 -0.94 -10.73 16.84
C GLN A 117 -1.50 -9.40 17.35
N SER A 118 -2.79 -9.40 17.69
CA SER A 118 -3.34 -8.40 18.60
C SER A 118 -2.63 -8.60 19.93
N GLU A 119 -1.57 -7.83 20.18
CA GLU A 119 -0.98 -7.73 21.50
C GLU A 119 -2.09 -7.29 22.46
N GLY A 120 -2.46 -8.20 23.36
CA GLY A 120 -3.26 -7.89 24.52
C GLY A 120 -2.50 -6.86 25.35
N VAL A 121 -3.02 -5.63 25.39
CA VAL A 121 -2.68 -4.68 26.44
C VAL A 121 -3.39 -5.17 27.70
N ALA A 122 -2.73 -6.06 28.42
CA ALA A 122 -3.02 -6.34 29.83
C ALA A 122 -1.98 -5.58 30.66
N ARG A 123 -2.37 -4.41 31.18
CA ARG A 123 -1.94 -3.86 32.47
C ARG A 123 -3.05 -3.01 33.06
#